data_AF-A0A2D6XHS4-F1
#
_entry.id   AF-A0A2D6XHS4-F1
#
_cell.length_a   1.000
_cell.length_b   1.000
_cell.length_c   1.000
_cell.angle_alpha   90.00
_cell.angle_beta   90.00
_cell.angle_gamma   90.00
#
_symmetry.space_group_name_H-M   'P 1'
#
loop_
_entity.id
_entity.type
_entity.pdbx_description
1 polymer ?
#
loop_
_entity_poly.entity_id
_entity_poly.type
_entity_poly.pdbx_seq_one_letter_code
_entity_poly.pdbx_strand_id
1 'polypeptide(L)'
;MSEDRINFTLFELADEISSILQDDTLEDEVRWEKIEQLPMDINDKVSNCIKWIKNLESAQQAAREHKRYFDDKIRATQKEIDWMRDGIAHVMNRLGMQKAGDVFYKCSFRKASKPQVRILDEASVPKMFRMDEVIRFNKQLILDMANNNKGGQKVTESDAPPGVQFVFTESLYINSTKRKEGDNDVRPE
;
A
#
# COMPACT_ATOMS: atom_id res chain seq x y z
N MET A 1 -8.61 44.17 5.95
CA MET A 1 -8.74 43.96 4.49
C MET A 1 -8.24 42.56 4.23
N SER A 2 -9.13 41.58 4.24
CA SER A 2 -8.79 40.20 3.92
C SER A 2 -8.48 40.16 2.43
N GLU A 3 -7.19 40.06 2.08
CA GLU A 3 -6.81 39.54 0.78
C GLU A 3 -7.41 38.14 0.69
N ASP A 4 -8.54 38.03 0.00
CA ASP A 4 -8.93 36.77 -0.62
C ASP A 4 -7.77 36.40 -1.53
N ARG A 5 -6.81 35.65 -0.97
CA ARG A 5 -5.77 35.01 -1.74
C ARG A 5 -6.51 34.03 -2.64
N ILE A 6 -6.79 34.46 -3.87
CA ILE A 6 -7.30 33.60 -4.94
C ILE A 6 -6.30 32.45 -5.03
N ASN A 7 -6.67 31.33 -4.43
CA ASN A 7 -5.77 30.21 -4.22
C ASN A 7 -5.97 29.27 -5.39
N PHE A 8 -5.45 29.65 -6.56
CA PHE A 8 -5.55 28.82 -7.75
C PHE A 8 -5.03 27.40 -7.47
N THR A 9 -5.80 26.40 -7.86
CA THR A 9 -5.37 25.02 -7.88
C THR A 9 -4.32 24.81 -8.97
N LEU A 10 -3.57 23.70 -8.90
CA LEU A 10 -2.57 23.38 -9.93
C LEU A 10 -3.21 23.25 -11.32
N PHE A 11 -4.45 22.76 -11.38
CA PHE A 11 -5.21 22.62 -12.62
C PHE A 11 -5.61 23.98 -13.19
N GLU A 12 -6.17 24.86 -12.37
CA GLU A 12 -6.59 26.19 -12.83
C GLU A 12 -5.38 27.04 -13.28
N LEU A 13 -4.22 26.92 -12.62
CA LEU A 13 -2.99 27.55 -13.11
C LEU A 13 -2.54 27.00 -14.47
N ALA A 14 -2.63 25.68 -14.66
CA ALA A 14 -2.25 25.06 -15.92
C ALA A 14 -3.19 25.46 -17.07
N ASP A 15 -4.49 25.52 -16.81
CA ASP A 15 -5.50 25.93 -17.78
C ASP A 15 -5.32 27.39 -18.19
N GLU A 16 -5.06 28.28 -17.23
CA GLU A 16 -4.81 29.71 -17.49
C GLU A 16 -3.53 29.92 -18.33
N ILE A 17 -2.42 29.27 -17.94
CA ILE A 17 -1.17 29.32 -18.72
C ILE A 17 -1.40 28.78 -20.13
N SER A 18 -2.14 27.68 -20.27
CA SER A 18 -2.46 27.09 -21.57
C SER A 18 -3.30 28.03 -22.44
N SER A 19 -4.29 28.70 -21.84
CA SER A 19 -5.11 29.70 -22.53
C SER A 19 -4.28 30.88 -23.03
N ILE A 20 -3.35 31.40 -22.22
CA ILE A 20 -2.47 32.51 -22.62
C ILE A 20 -1.54 32.10 -23.76
N LEU A 21 -0.98 30.88 -23.70
CA LEU A 21 -0.07 30.37 -24.72
C LEU A 21 -0.75 30.08 -26.07
N GLN A 22 -2.04 29.73 -26.06
CA GLN A 22 -2.82 29.44 -27.26
C GLN A 22 -3.51 30.67 -27.86
N ASP A 23 -3.43 31.83 -27.21
CA ASP A 23 -4.03 33.06 -27.72
C ASP A 23 -3.17 33.67 -28.83
N ASP A 24 -3.52 33.34 -30.08
CA ASP A 24 -2.89 33.82 -31.32
C ASP A 24 -3.03 35.34 -31.54
N THR A 25 -3.82 36.04 -30.73
CA THR A 25 -3.99 37.50 -30.82
C THR A 25 -2.95 38.28 -30.03
N LEU A 26 -2.20 37.62 -29.14
CA LEU A 26 -1.16 38.23 -28.31
C LEU A 26 0.22 38.06 -28.93
N GLU A 27 1.00 39.14 -28.93
CA GLU A 27 2.43 39.07 -29.20
C GLU A 27 3.17 38.36 -28.06
N ASP A 28 4.30 37.72 -28.37
CA ASP A 28 5.02 36.85 -27.44
C ASP A 28 5.45 37.57 -26.14
N GLU A 29 5.85 38.84 -26.24
CA GLU A 29 6.24 39.66 -25.08
C GLU A 29 5.07 39.88 -24.11
N VAL A 30 3.87 40.11 -24.63
CA VAL A 30 2.64 40.29 -23.85
C VAL A 30 2.17 38.97 -23.22
N ARG A 31 2.41 37.83 -23.90
CA ARG A 31 2.12 36.50 -23.34
C ARG A 31 2.97 36.23 -22.09
N TRP A 32 4.27 36.50 -22.17
CA TRP A 32 5.18 36.28 -21.05
C TRP A 32 4.87 37.20 -19.86
N GLU A 33 4.56 38.47 -20.11
CA GLU A 33 4.17 39.41 -19.05
C GLU A 33 2.91 38.94 -18.30
N LYS A 34 1.90 38.44 -19.03
CA LYS A 34 0.69 37.89 -18.40
C LYS A 34 0.96 36.64 -17.57
N ILE A 35 1.85 35.76 -18.03
CA ILE A 35 2.26 34.57 -17.27
C ILE A 35 3.01 34.97 -16.00
N GLU A 36 3.89 35.98 -16.05
CA GLU A 36 4.61 36.50 -14.87
C GLU A 36 3.68 37.20 -13.87
N GLN A 37 2.57 37.77 -14.33
CA GLN A 37 1.55 38.37 -13.45
C GLN A 37 0.71 37.34 -12.70
N LEU A 38 0.78 36.05 -13.05
CA LEU A 38 0.07 35.01 -12.31
C LEU A 38 0.57 34.95 -10.86
N PRO A 39 -0.34 34.76 -9.88
CA PRO A 39 -0.02 34.89 -8.46
C PRO A 39 0.95 33.81 -7.92
N MET A 40 1.30 32.81 -8.73
CA MET A 40 2.23 31.73 -8.37
C MET A 40 2.80 31.05 -9.61
N ASP A 41 4.10 30.73 -9.59
CA ASP A 41 4.72 29.86 -10.60
C ASP A 41 4.16 28.43 -10.49
N ILE A 42 3.84 27.83 -11.62
CA ILE A 42 3.42 26.42 -11.73
C ILE A 42 4.44 25.48 -11.08
N ASN A 43 5.74 25.77 -11.20
CA ASN A 43 6.80 24.97 -10.59
C ASN A 43 6.75 24.98 -9.06
N ASP A 44 6.45 26.14 -8.46
CA ASP A 44 6.30 26.27 -7.01
C ASP A 44 5.07 25.51 -6.52
N LYS A 45 3.96 25.57 -7.28
CA LYS A 45 2.76 24.81 -6.96
C LYS A 45 3.00 23.29 -7.05
N VAL A 46 3.66 22.83 -8.11
CA VAL A 46 4.06 21.41 -8.28
C VAL A 46 4.99 20.97 -7.15
N SER A 47 5.99 21.77 -6.80
CA SER A 47 6.92 21.52 -5.70
C SER A 47 6.19 21.36 -4.36
N ASN A 48 5.20 22.22 -4.09
CA ASN A 48 4.38 22.12 -2.88
C ASN A 48 3.51 20.87 -2.86
N CYS A 49 2.92 20.48 -4.00
CA CYS A 49 2.20 19.21 -4.13
C CYS A 49 3.12 18.01 -3.87
N ILE A 50 4.33 18.00 -4.42
CA ILE A 50 5.33 16.94 -4.20
C ILE A 50 5.68 16.82 -2.71
N LYS A 51 5.97 17.94 -2.03
CA LYS A 51 6.26 17.97 -0.59
C LYS A 51 5.09 17.41 0.21
N TRP A 52 3.87 17.80 -0.14
CA TRP A 52 2.66 17.29 0.52
C TRP A 52 2.49 15.78 0.33
N ILE A 53 2.69 15.27 -0.89
CA ILE A 53 2.66 13.83 -1.17
C ILE A 53 3.70 13.10 -0.31
N LYS A 54 4.93 13.61 -0.20
CA LYS A 54 5.98 13.00 0.64
C LYS A 54 5.62 12.99 2.13
N ASN A 55 4.94 14.02 2.62
CA ASN A 55 4.41 14.02 3.98
C ASN A 55 3.35 12.92 4.16
N LEU A 56 2.44 12.76 3.20
CA LEU A 56 1.41 11.71 3.23
C LEU A 56 2.01 10.30 3.16
N GLU A 57 2.99 10.07 2.29
CA GLU A 57 3.73 8.80 2.21
C GLU A 57 4.41 8.47 3.54
N SER A 58 5.04 9.46 4.18
CA SER A 58 5.70 9.29 5.49
C SER A 58 4.68 8.96 6.59
N ALA A 59 3.54 9.65 6.62
CA ALA A 59 2.46 9.36 7.55
C ALA A 59 1.88 7.96 7.34
N GLN A 60 1.69 7.54 6.09
CA GLN A 60 1.23 6.19 5.74
C GLN A 60 2.22 5.13 6.21
N GLN A 61 3.52 5.34 6.01
CA GLN A 61 4.56 4.41 6.44
C GLN A 61 4.57 4.25 7.97
N ALA A 62 4.54 5.36 8.72
CA ALA A 62 4.42 5.33 10.17
C ALA A 62 3.18 4.56 10.63
N ALA A 63 2.03 4.79 9.99
CA ALA A 63 0.79 4.07 10.31
C ALA A 63 0.92 2.54 10.08
N ARG A 64 1.60 2.11 9.01
CA ARG A 64 1.88 0.68 8.74
C ARG A 64 2.77 0.06 9.81
N GLU A 65 3.77 0.79 10.28
CA GLU A 65 4.67 0.34 11.36
C GLU A 65 3.90 0.18 12.68
N HIS A 66 3.05 1.15 13.02
CA HIS A 66 2.18 1.03 14.18
C HIS A 66 1.23 -0.17 14.08
N LYS A 67 0.62 -0.39 12.90
CA LYS A 67 -0.23 -1.56 12.68
C LYS A 67 0.55 -2.86 12.93
N ARG A 68 1.74 -2.98 12.36
CA ARG A 68 2.60 -4.16 12.56
C ARG A 68 2.91 -4.38 14.04
N TYR A 69 3.24 -3.31 14.77
CA TYR A 69 3.47 -3.39 16.21
C TYR A 69 2.23 -3.91 16.97
N PHE A 70 1.03 -3.42 16.65
CA PHE A 70 -0.20 -3.92 17.26
C PHE A 70 -0.48 -5.38 16.89
N ASP A 71 -0.25 -5.78 15.64
CA ASP A 71 -0.41 -7.17 15.19
C ASP A 71 0.58 -8.11 15.91
N ASP A 72 1.82 -7.66 16.14
CA ASP A 72 2.81 -8.37 16.95
C ASP A 72 2.35 -8.49 18.41
N LYS A 73 1.84 -7.39 18.99
CA LYS A 73 1.33 -7.35 20.36
C LYS A 73 0.12 -8.27 20.56
N ILE A 74 -0.83 -8.25 19.63
CA ILE A 74 -2.00 -9.15 19.63
C ILE A 74 -1.54 -10.61 19.60
N ARG A 75 -0.59 -10.95 18.74
CA ARG A 75 -0.04 -12.31 18.67
C ARG A 75 0.69 -12.72 19.95
N ALA A 76 1.46 -11.83 20.55
CA ALA A 76 2.15 -12.09 21.81
C ALA A 76 1.17 -12.33 22.96
N THR A 77 0.17 -11.45 23.11
CA THR A 77 -0.88 -11.60 24.12
C THR A 77 -1.71 -12.87 23.89
N GLN A 78 -2.02 -13.21 22.64
CA GLN A 78 -2.74 -14.46 22.34
C GLN A 78 -1.94 -15.69 22.76
N LYS A 79 -0.62 -15.72 22.50
CA LYS A 79 0.26 -16.81 22.96
C LYS A 79 0.28 -16.93 24.48
N GLU A 80 0.33 -15.80 25.19
CA GLU A 80 0.31 -15.78 26.65
C GLU A 80 -1.04 -16.30 27.20
N ILE A 81 -2.15 -15.88 26.60
CA ILE A 81 -3.49 -16.41 26.93
C ILE A 81 -3.53 -17.92 26.73
N ASP A 82 -3.04 -18.42 25.60
CA ASP A 82 -3.09 -19.85 25.29
C ASP A 82 -2.17 -20.66 26.22
N TRP A 83 -0.97 -20.14 26.53
CA TRP A 83 -0.09 -20.74 27.53
C TRP A 83 -0.74 -20.84 28.92
N MET A 84 -1.43 -19.79 29.35
CA MET A 84 -2.17 -19.79 30.62
C MET A 84 -3.35 -20.77 30.61
N ARG A 85 -4.08 -20.86 29.49
CA ARG A 85 -5.16 -21.85 29.31
C ARG A 85 -4.63 -23.26 29.40
N ASP A 86 -3.53 -23.56 28.72
CA ASP A 86 -2.89 -24.87 28.73
C ASP A 86 -2.38 -25.24 30.12
N GLY A 87 -1.77 -24.28 30.83
CA GLY A 87 -1.34 -24.46 32.21
C GLY A 87 -2.49 -24.80 33.15
N ILE A 88 -3.60 -24.05 33.08
CA ILE A 88 -4.83 -24.32 33.85
C ILE A 88 -5.39 -25.71 33.50
N ALA A 89 -5.49 -26.03 32.22
CA ALA A 89 -5.97 -27.33 31.76
C ALA A 89 -5.09 -28.48 32.28
N HIS A 90 -3.76 -28.31 32.27
CA HIS A 90 -2.84 -29.32 32.76
C HIS A 90 -3.01 -29.57 34.27
N VAL A 91 -3.14 -28.51 35.06
CA VAL A 91 -3.37 -28.62 36.52
C VAL A 91 -4.73 -29.26 36.81
N MET A 92 -5.78 -28.83 36.13
CA MET A 92 -7.12 -29.41 36.29
C MET A 92 -7.14 -30.90 35.94
N ASN A 93 -6.47 -31.30 34.85
CA ASN A 93 -6.34 -32.71 34.47
C ASN A 93 -5.57 -33.52 35.52
N ARG A 94 -4.46 -32.97 36.05
CA ARG A 94 -3.65 -33.63 37.09
C ARG A 94 -4.43 -33.85 38.40
N LEU A 95 -5.32 -32.92 38.74
CA LEU A 95 -6.16 -32.99 39.94
C LEU A 95 -7.50 -33.70 39.70
N GLY A 96 -7.79 -34.17 38.48
CA GLY A 96 -9.07 -34.80 38.14
C GLY A 96 -10.27 -33.85 38.15
N MET A 97 -10.05 -32.53 38.07
CA MET A 97 -11.10 -31.52 38.13
C MET A 97 -11.74 -31.29 36.76
N GLN A 98 -13.07 -31.32 36.70
CA GLN A 98 -13.83 -31.01 35.47
C GLN A 98 -14.23 -29.53 35.35
N LYS A 99 -14.28 -28.81 36.47
CA LYS A 99 -14.66 -27.40 36.57
C LYS A 99 -13.83 -26.72 37.66
N ALA A 100 -13.45 -25.47 37.44
CA ALA A 100 -12.78 -24.63 38.43
C ALA A 100 -13.24 -23.17 38.26
N GLY A 101 -13.13 -22.35 39.31
CA GLY A 101 -13.52 -20.94 39.25
C GLY A 101 -14.04 -20.42 40.57
N ASP A 102 -14.35 -19.12 40.58
CA ASP A 102 -14.91 -18.40 41.70
C ASP A 102 -16.34 -17.89 41.38
N VAL A 103 -16.76 -16.84 42.08
CA VAL A 103 -18.07 -16.19 41.86
C VAL A 103 -18.11 -15.43 40.53
N PHE A 104 -16.98 -14.90 40.06
CA PHE A 104 -16.90 -14.02 38.89
C PHE A 104 -16.55 -14.77 37.60
N TYR A 105 -15.66 -15.76 37.67
CA TYR A 105 -15.12 -16.46 36.52
C TYR A 105 -15.08 -17.97 36.73
N LYS A 106 -15.55 -18.72 35.73
CA LYS A 106 -15.59 -20.19 35.76
C LYS A 106 -14.96 -20.77 34.48
N CYS A 107 -14.13 -21.79 34.64
CA CYS A 107 -13.62 -22.62 33.56
C CYS A 107 -14.11 -24.06 33.72
N SER A 108 -14.28 -24.73 32.58
CA SER A 108 -14.78 -26.10 32.51
C SER A 108 -14.32 -26.74 31.22
N PHE A 109 -13.97 -28.02 31.24
CA PHE A 109 -13.82 -28.76 30.00
C PHE A 109 -15.20 -28.88 29.33
N ARG A 110 -15.25 -28.52 28.04
CA ARG A 110 -16.45 -28.67 27.22
C ARG A 110 -16.10 -29.52 26.01
N LYS A 111 -16.97 -30.47 25.68
CA LYS A 111 -16.90 -31.14 24.38
C LYS A 111 -17.20 -30.12 23.31
N ALA A 112 -16.45 -30.15 22.20
CA ALA A 112 -16.72 -29.29 21.06
C ALA A 112 -18.16 -29.52 20.58
N SER A 113 -18.92 -28.44 20.36
CA SER A 113 -20.31 -28.52 19.90
C SER A 113 -20.42 -28.95 18.44
N LYS A 114 -19.33 -28.82 17.68
CA LYS A 114 -19.23 -29.22 16.28
C LYS A 114 -18.14 -30.26 16.11
N PRO A 115 -18.37 -31.31 15.31
CA PRO A 115 -17.32 -32.24 14.94
C PRO A 115 -16.25 -31.50 14.13
N GLN A 116 -14.98 -31.72 14.46
CA GLN A 116 -13.86 -31.28 13.64
C GLN A 116 -13.58 -32.34 12.59
N VAL A 117 -13.49 -31.93 11.32
CA VAL A 117 -13.17 -32.84 10.21
C VAL A 117 -11.66 -32.84 10.04
N ARG A 118 -11.04 -34.02 10.15
CA ARG A 118 -9.63 -34.25 9.81
C ARG A 118 -9.59 -35.29 8.69
N ILE A 119 -9.15 -34.88 7.50
CA ILE A 119 -8.94 -35.78 6.37
C ILE A 119 -7.61 -36.50 6.59
N LEU A 120 -7.65 -37.82 6.73
CA LEU A 120 -6.46 -38.66 6.95
C LEU A 120 -5.88 -39.15 5.63
N ASP A 121 -6.74 -39.40 4.65
CA ASP A 121 -6.38 -39.83 3.29
C ASP A 121 -7.33 -39.14 2.30
N GLU A 122 -6.76 -38.30 1.44
CA GLU A 122 -7.48 -37.51 0.44
C GLU A 122 -8.05 -38.37 -0.71
N ALA A 123 -7.40 -39.49 -1.04
CA ALA A 123 -7.82 -40.37 -2.13
C ALA A 123 -9.13 -41.11 -1.79
N SER A 124 -9.29 -41.47 -0.52
CA SER A 124 -10.48 -42.13 0.02
C SER A 124 -11.67 -41.20 0.24
N VAL A 125 -11.50 -39.87 0.11
CA VAL A 125 -12.61 -38.93 0.30
C VAL A 125 -13.60 -39.00 -0.87
N PRO A 126 -14.91 -39.22 -0.62
CA PRO A 126 -15.92 -39.23 -1.66
C PRO A 126 -15.92 -37.96 -2.52
N LYS A 127 -16.12 -38.11 -3.83
CA LYS A 127 -16.10 -36.98 -4.79
C LYS A 127 -17.09 -35.87 -4.44
N MET A 128 -18.20 -36.19 -3.77
CA MET A 128 -19.20 -35.20 -3.32
C MET A 128 -18.67 -34.15 -2.34
N PHE A 129 -17.54 -34.41 -1.67
CA PHE A 129 -16.90 -33.46 -0.73
C PHE A 129 -15.69 -32.74 -1.34
N ARG A 130 -15.36 -32.99 -2.61
CA ARG A 130 -14.25 -32.34 -3.32
C ARG A 130 -14.76 -31.11 -4.05
N MET A 131 -13.95 -30.07 -4.08
CA MET A 131 -14.14 -28.91 -4.96
C MET A 131 -13.15 -29.02 -6.11
N ASP A 132 -13.56 -28.67 -7.33
CA ASP A 132 -12.65 -28.65 -8.48
C ASP A 132 -11.52 -27.64 -8.24
N GLU A 133 -10.29 -28.01 -8.62
CA GLU A 133 -9.13 -27.14 -8.45
C GLU A 133 -9.28 -25.87 -9.30
N VAL A 134 -9.16 -24.71 -8.64
CA VAL A 134 -9.09 -23.43 -9.33
C VAL A 134 -7.78 -23.37 -10.12
N ILE A 135 -7.87 -23.36 -11.45
CA ILE A 135 -6.71 -23.18 -12.33
C ILE A 135 -6.11 -21.78 -12.04
N ARG A 136 -4.88 -21.75 -11.52
CA ARG A 136 -4.13 -20.52 -11.27
C ARG A 136 -3.02 -20.36 -12.29
N PHE A 137 -3.00 -19.22 -12.98
CA PHE A 137 -1.95 -18.86 -13.93
C PHE A 137 -0.78 -18.18 -13.23
N ASN A 138 0.45 -18.64 -13.49
CA ASN A 138 1.65 -18.03 -12.97
C ASN A 138 2.09 -16.86 -13.87
N LYS A 139 1.70 -15.64 -13.48
CA LYS A 139 2.02 -14.41 -14.22
C LYS A 139 3.51 -14.10 -14.25
N GLN A 140 4.27 -14.51 -13.24
CA GLN A 140 5.71 -14.23 -13.16
C GLN A 140 6.48 -14.99 -14.24
N LEU A 141 6.15 -16.26 -14.45
CA LEU A 141 6.78 -17.06 -15.51
C LEU A 141 6.53 -16.50 -16.91
N ILE A 142 5.35 -15.92 -17.14
CA ILE A 142 5.01 -15.26 -18.40
C ILE A 142 5.91 -14.03 -18.63
N LEU A 143 6.17 -13.25 -17.58
CA LEU A 143 7.05 -12.08 -17.64
C LEU A 143 8.52 -12.48 -17.81
N ASP A 144 8.98 -13.50 -17.09
CA ASP A 144 10.36 -13.98 -17.16
C ASP A 144 10.69 -14.53 -18.55
N MET A 145 9.75 -15.23 -19.19
CA MET A 145 9.87 -15.70 -20.57
C MET A 145 10.00 -14.54 -21.57
N ALA A 146 9.18 -13.50 -21.43
CA ALA A 146 9.25 -12.32 -22.28
C ALA A 146 10.58 -11.57 -22.14
N ASN A 147 11.08 -11.42 -20.92
CA ASN A 147 12.37 -10.74 -20.64
C ASN A 147 13.58 -11.53 -21.15
N ASN A 148 13.59 -12.86 -20.96
CA ASN A 148 14.72 -13.71 -21.37
C ASN A 148 14.84 -13.83 -22.89
N ASN A 149 13.72 -13.86 -23.62
CA ASN A 149 13.73 -13.90 -25.09
C ASN A 149 14.32 -12.65 -25.73
N LYS A 150 14.37 -11.52 -24.99
CA LYS A 150 14.87 -10.24 -25.50
C LYS A 150 16.31 -9.91 -25.11
N GLY A 151 17.00 -10.76 -24.35
CA GLY A 151 18.46 -10.62 -24.10
C GLY A 151 18.89 -9.23 -23.59
N GLY A 152 18.03 -8.54 -22.85
CA GLY A 152 18.27 -7.17 -22.34
C GLY A 152 17.57 -6.04 -23.12
N GLN A 153 16.89 -6.32 -24.24
CA GLN A 153 15.99 -5.36 -24.88
C GLN A 153 14.66 -5.25 -24.14
N LYS A 154 14.01 -4.07 -24.21
CA LYS A 154 12.72 -3.84 -23.55
C LYS A 154 11.61 -4.69 -24.21
N VAL A 155 10.80 -5.32 -23.37
CA VAL A 155 9.57 -6.02 -23.76
C VAL A 155 8.55 -5.01 -24.27
N THR A 156 7.84 -5.38 -25.32
CA THR A 156 6.81 -4.61 -26.01
C THR A 156 5.50 -5.41 -26.04
N GLU A 157 4.39 -4.77 -26.38
CA GLU A 157 3.06 -5.39 -26.38
C GLU A 157 2.97 -6.61 -27.32
N SER A 158 3.75 -6.64 -28.40
CA SER A 158 3.80 -7.73 -29.38
C SER A 158 4.47 -9.01 -28.87
N ASP A 159 5.16 -8.96 -27.73
CA ASP A 159 5.86 -10.13 -27.16
C ASP A 159 4.97 -10.95 -26.22
N ALA A 160 3.71 -10.53 -26.05
CA ALA A 160 2.77 -11.21 -25.17
C ALA A 160 2.37 -12.58 -25.75
N PRO A 161 2.38 -13.66 -24.95
CA PRO A 161 1.88 -14.96 -25.40
C PRO A 161 0.38 -14.93 -25.76
N PRO A 162 -0.11 -15.89 -26.56
CA PRO A 162 -1.53 -15.97 -26.90
C PRO A 162 -2.43 -15.96 -25.67
N GLY A 163 -3.45 -15.08 -25.67
CA GLY A 163 -4.37 -14.92 -24.55
C GLY A 163 -3.86 -14.03 -23.40
N VAL A 164 -2.67 -13.44 -23.53
CA VAL A 164 -2.10 -12.46 -22.59
C VAL A 164 -1.92 -11.12 -23.30
N GLN A 165 -2.16 -10.02 -22.59
CA GLN A 165 -1.86 -8.67 -23.04
C GLN A 165 -0.88 -8.03 -22.06
N PHE A 166 0.23 -7.48 -22.57
CA PHE A 166 1.08 -6.59 -21.78
C PHE A 166 0.55 -5.16 -21.89
N VAL A 167 0.39 -4.49 -20.75
CA VAL A 167 -0.11 -3.13 -20.66
C VAL A 167 0.96 -2.28 -19.99
N PHE A 168 1.44 -1.25 -20.68
CA PHE A 168 2.45 -0.33 -20.19
C PHE A 168 1.77 0.99 -19.83
N THR A 169 1.67 1.29 -18.54
CA THR A 169 1.10 2.55 -18.05
C THR A 169 2.22 3.48 -17.60
N GLU A 170 2.25 4.70 -18.13
CA GLU A 170 3.08 5.76 -17.58
C GLU A 170 2.47 6.25 -16.27
N SER A 171 3.29 6.33 -15.22
CA SER A 171 2.86 6.81 -13.90
C SER A 171 3.84 7.84 -13.40
N LEU A 172 3.35 8.90 -12.76
CA LEU A 172 4.19 9.90 -12.11
C LEU A 172 5.06 9.23 -11.03
N TYR A 173 6.37 9.37 -11.16
CA TYR A 173 7.34 8.85 -10.21
C TYR A 173 8.06 10.01 -9.48
N ILE A 174 7.93 10.06 -8.15
CA ILE A 174 8.52 11.12 -7.32
C ILE A 174 9.69 10.54 -6.51
N ASN A 175 10.91 10.87 -6.94
CA ASN A 175 12.14 10.51 -6.22
C ASN A 175 12.57 11.63 -5.26
N SER A 176 13.29 11.27 -4.19
CA SER A 176 13.99 12.22 -3.33
C SER A 176 15.39 12.46 -3.88
N THR A 177 15.74 13.70 -4.23
CA THR A 177 17.12 14.07 -4.47
C THR A 177 17.82 14.15 -3.11
N LYS A 178 18.66 13.16 -2.79
CA LYS A 178 19.53 13.27 -1.61
C LYS A 178 20.38 14.53 -1.78
N ARG A 179 20.24 15.53 -0.91
CA ARG A 179 21.28 16.53 -0.73
C ARG A 179 22.56 15.78 -0.35
N LYS A 180 23.66 16.02 -1.06
CA LYS A 180 24.97 15.59 -0.59
C LYS A 180 25.20 16.31 0.74
N GLU A 181 25.48 15.58 1.82
CA GLU A 181 25.99 16.17 3.06
C GLU A 181 27.21 17.03 2.69
N GLY A 182 27.09 18.35 2.77
CA GLY A 182 28.16 19.27 2.40
C GLY A 182 27.75 20.70 2.05
N ASP A 183 26.54 20.95 1.53
CA ASP A 183 26.07 22.31 1.24
C ASP A 183 25.51 22.97 2.51
N ASN A 184 26.42 23.47 3.34
CA ASN A 184 26.10 24.49 4.34
C ASN A 184 25.93 25.82 3.61
N ASP A 185 24.69 26.20 3.32
CA ASP A 185 24.35 27.60 3.04
C ASP A 185 24.58 28.39 4.33
N VAL A 186 25.76 29.02 4.42
CA VAL A 186 26.03 30.07 5.41
C VAL A 186 25.15 31.25 5.03
N ARG A 187 24.09 31.50 5.81
CA ARG A 187 23.36 32.77 5.75
C ARG A 187 24.35 33.90 6.05
N PRO A 188 24.52 34.91 5.17
CA PRO A 188 25.18 36.14 5.58
C PRO A 188 24.28 36.89 6.55
N GLU A 189 24.90 37.46 7.58
CA GLU A 189 24.28 38.30 8.62
C GLU A 189 23.63 39.57 8.07
#